data_AF-A0A3M1FIV2-F1
#
_entry.id   AF-A0A3M1FIV2-F1
#
_cell.length_a   1.000
_cell.length_b   1.000
_cell.length_c   1.000
_cell.angle_alpha   90.00
_cell.angle_beta   90.00
_cell.angle_gamma   90.00
#
_symmetry.space_group_name_H-M   'P 1'
#
loop_
_entity.id
_entity.type
_entity.pdbx_description
1 polymer ?
#
loop_
_entity_poly.entity_id
_entity_poly.type
_entity_poly.pdbx_seq_one_letter_code
_entity_poly.pdbx_strand_id
1 'polypeptide(L)'
;MDLPKETKNLLSAEPVRRGKHPAGFYRAFLFDLLLVSSSVATGYTVWRFLEGALPWWAPFSTACVFFVVALLDSFIPKSSRRRGVVAFLLATGFVVFFLHEKLELILLGWASLFTFFLMGEFFAIYEISNSLKIHFFRVVRVPAAKLATALVLSFVVFWIPYLETTTLERHPFIPRDTFNAAYDKLAGVLEKVYGNLPLRSSIG
;
A
#
# COMPACT_ATOMS: atom_id res chain seq x y z
N MET A 1 -2.70 -24.60 -68.29
CA MET A 1 -2.42 -23.25 -67.74
C MET A 1 -3.02 -23.25 -66.34
N ASP A 2 -2.20 -23.62 -65.35
CA ASP A 2 -2.67 -23.81 -63.97
C ASP A 2 -2.56 -22.49 -63.21
N LEU A 3 -3.68 -22.04 -62.65
CA LEU A 3 -3.74 -20.85 -61.80
C LEU A 3 -2.95 -21.08 -60.51
N PRO A 4 -2.22 -20.07 -60.01
CA PRO A 4 -1.39 -20.22 -58.82
C PRO A 4 -2.25 -20.37 -57.55
N LYS A 5 -1.77 -21.26 -56.67
CA LYS A 5 -2.30 -21.57 -55.33
C LYS A 5 -2.60 -20.30 -54.54
N GLU A 6 -3.80 -20.25 -53.98
CA GLU A 6 -4.24 -19.26 -53.00
C GLU A 6 -3.17 -19.06 -51.90
N THR A 7 -2.73 -17.82 -51.75
CA THR A 7 -2.04 -17.34 -50.56
C THR A 7 -3.00 -17.43 -49.38
N LYS A 8 -2.86 -18.52 -48.60
CA LYS A 8 -3.52 -18.67 -47.30
C LYS A 8 -3.25 -17.43 -46.45
N ASN A 9 -4.32 -16.70 -46.16
CA ASN A 9 -4.29 -15.51 -45.32
C ASN A 9 -3.86 -15.92 -43.90
N LEU A 10 -2.68 -15.46 -43.45
CA LEU A 10 -2.14 -15.69 -42.10
C LEU A 10 -2.96 -15.00 -40.99
N LEU A 11 -3.98 -14.23 -41.39
CA LEU A 11 -4.98 -13.59 -40.53
C LEU A 11 -6.16 -14.50 -40.19
N SER A 12 -6.12 -15.79 -40.56
CA SER A 12 -6.97 -16.80 -39.95
C SER A 12 -6.52 -17.01 -38.50
N ALA A 13 -6.85 -16.02 -37.67
CA ALA A 13 -6.72 -16.05 -36.23
C ALA A 13 -7.31 -17.36 -35.75
N GLU A 14 -6.45 -18.21 -35.19
CA GLU A 14 -6.90 -19.39 -34.47
C GLU A 14 -8.03 -18.97 -33.53
N PRO A 15 -9.14 -19.73 -33.47
CA PRO A 15 -10.22 -19.42 -32.56
C PRO A 15 -9.62 -19.38 -31.15
N VAL A 16 -9.62 -18.18 -30.56
CA VAL A 16 -9.20 -17.92 -29.18
C VAL A 16 -9.84 -19.00 -28.32
N ARG A 17 -9.04 -19.97 -27.89
CA ARG A 17 -9.47 -21.05 -27.00
C ARG A 17 -9.97 -20.41 -25.69
N ARG A 18 -11.26 -20.09 -25.65
CA ARG A 18 -12.01 -19.87 -24.41
C ARG A 18 -11.88 -21.16 -23.61
N GLY A 19 -11.17 -21.13 -22.49
CA GLY A 19 -11.21 -22.23 -21.52
C GLY A 19 -9.91 -22.62 -20.85
N LYS A 20 -8.75 -22.08 -21.24
CA LYS A 20 -7.53 -22.22 -20.43
C LYS A 20 -7.09 -20.85 -19.95
N HIS A 21 -7.30 -20.58 -18.66
CA HIS A 21 -6.73 -19.41 -18.00
C HIS A 21 -5.24 -19.33 -18.35
N PRO A 22 -4.73 -18.17 -18.81
CA PRO A 22 -3.32 -18.05 -19.20
C PRO A 22 -2.42 -18.44 -18.02
N ALA A 23 -1.30 -19.08 -18.31
CA ALA A 23 -0.30 -19.44 -17.31
C ALA A 23 0.13 -18.17 -16.56
N GLY A 24 -0.25 -18.05 -15.28
CA GLY A 24 -0.06 -16.83 -14.47
C GLY A 24 -1.33 -16.26 -13.84
N PHE A 25 -2.52 -16.67 -14.29
CA PHE A 25 -3.80 -16.21 -13.72
C PHE A 25 -3.91 -16.48 -12.21
N TYR A 26 -3.60 -17.72 -11.80
CA TYR A 26 -3.65 -18.14 -10.39
C TYR A 26 -2.62 -17.42 -9.52
N ARG A 27 -1.41 -17.17 -10.05
CA ARG A 27 -0.37 -16.43 -9.32
C ARG A 27 -0.83 -15.01 -9.04
N ALA A 28 -1.32 -14.32 -10.06
CA ALA A 28 -1.86 -12.98 -9.90
C ALA A 28 -3.05 -12.95 -8.91
N PHE A 29 -3.88 -13.98 -8.89
CA PHE A 29 -5.04 -14.05 -7.99
C PHE A 29 -4.60 -14.27 -6.54
N LEU A 30 -3.59 -15.09 -6.32
CA LEU A 30 -3.00 -15.28 -4.99
C LEU A 30 -2.43 -13.96 -4.45
N PHE A 31 -1.73 -13.19 -5.30
CA PHE A 31 -1.21 -11.88 -4.91
C PHE A 31 -2.32 -10.85 -4.65
N ASP A 32 -3.40 -10.83 -5.44
CA ASP A 32 -4.58 -10.00 -5.14
C ASP A 32 -5.14 -10.31 -3.75
N LEU A 33 -5.33 -11.60 -3.45
CA LEU A 33 -5.88 -12.05 -2.18
C LEU A 33 -4.95 -11.69 -1.00
N LEU A 34 -3.65 -11.83 -1.19
CA LEU A 34 -2.64 -11.48 -0.19
C LEU A 34 -2.57 -9.95 0.02
N LEU A 35 -2.74 -9.17 -1.04
CA LEU A 35 -2.80 -7.72 -0.98
C LEU A 35 -4.06 -7.22 -0.26
N VAL A 36 -5.22 -7.81 -0.58
CA VAL A 36 -6.49 -7.47 0.07
C VAL A 36 -6.48 -7.87 1.54
N SER A 37 -6.03 -9.09 1.85
CA SER A 37 -5.94 -9.55 3.25
C SER A 37 -4.95 -8.72 4.08
N SER A 38 -3.81 -8.32 3.53
CA SER A 38 -2.87 -7.42 4.23
C SER A 38 -3.43 -6.01 4.43
N SER A 39 -4.24 -5.50 3.50
CA SER A 39 -4.97 -4.24 3.68
C SER A 39 -6.01 -4.33 4.80
N VAL A 40 -6.78 -5.41 4.85
CA VAL A 40 -7.72 -5.70 5.95
C VAL A 40 -6.99 -5.81 7.29
N ALA A 41 -5.89 -6.55 7.33
CA ALA A 41 -5.06 -6.67 8.54
C ALA A 41 -4.54 -5.30 9.01
N THR A 42 -4.11 -4.45 8.07
CA THR A 42 -3.65 -3.09 8.38
C THR A 42 -4.79 -2.26 8.99
N GLY A 43 -5.96 -2.21 8.34
CA GLY A 43 -7.14 -1.51 8.86
C GLY A 43 -7.55 -1.99 10.26
N TYR A 44 -7.59 -3.30 10.47
CA TYR A 44 -7.87 -3.90 11.78
C TYR A 44 -6.86 -3.47 12.83
N THR A 45 -5.56 -3.55 12.55
CA THR A 45 -4.52 -3.18 13.52
C THR A 45 -4.50 -1.69 13.83
N VAL A 46 -4.82 -0.83 12.85
CA VAL A 46 -4.96 0.62 13.09
C VAL A 46 -6.15 0.88 13.99
N TRP A 47 -7.31 0.30 13.70
CA TRP A 47 -8.51 0.45 14.54
C TRP A 47 -8.25 -0.03 15.98
N ARG A 48 -7.70 -1.22 16.18
CA ARG A 48 -7.39 -1.74 17.52
C ARG A 48 -6.30 -0.96 18.24
N PHE A 49 -5.36 -0.37 17.51
CA PHE A 49 -4.37 0.54 18.08
C PHE A 49 -5.04 1.84 18.57
N LEU A 50 -5.95 2.41 17.79
CA LEU A 50 -6.73 3.59 18.15
C LEU A 50 -7.60 3.35 19.39
N GLU A 51 -8.13 2.13 19.56
CA GLU A 51 -8.84 1.71 20.79
C GLU A 51 -7.91 1.46 21.99
N GLY A 52 -6.59 1.58 21.84
CA GLY A 52 -5.60 1.27 22.89
C GLY A 52 -5.40 -0.23 23.16
N ALA A 53 -6.00 -1.11 22.34
CA ALA A 53 -5.94 -2.56 22.52
C ALA A 53 -4.69 -3.22 21.91
N LEU A 54 -4.01 -2.54 20.98
CA LEU A 54 -2.76 -3.00 20.39
C LEU A 54 -1.62 -2.00 20.64
N PRO A 55 -0.37 -2.48 20.72
CA PRO A 55 0.80 -1.62 20.85
C PRO A 55 1.09 -0.87 19.54
N TRP A 56 1.82 0.24 19.65
CA TRP A 56 2.17 1.13 18.53
C TRP A 56 2.84 0.41 17.36
N TRP A 57 3.64 -0.63 17.59
CA TRP A 57 4.35 -1.34 16.52
C TRP A 57 3.44 -2.21 15.65
N ALA A 58 2.24 -2.59 16.13
CA ALA A 58 1.32 -3.47 15.41
C ALA A 58 0.87 -2.87 14.05
N PRO A 59 0.30 -1.65 13.98
CA PRO A 59 -0.07 -1.04 12.70
C PRO A 59 1.13 -0.79 11.77
N PHE A 60 2.32 -0.51 12.32
CA PHE A 60 3.53 -0.38 11.50
C PHE A 60 3.94 -1.70 10.85
N SER A 61 3.89 -2.80 11.60
CA SER A 61 4.28 -4.11 11.10
C SER A 61 3.39 -4.60 9.97
N THR A 62 2.06 -4.44 10.09
CA THR A 62 1.09 -4.80 9.06
C THR A 62 1.17 -3.86 7.86
N ALA A 63 1.37 -2.56 8.07
CA ALA A 63 1.60 -1.60 7.00
C ALA A 63 2.87 -1.93 6.20
N CYS A 64 3.96 -2.35 6.84
CA CYS A 64 5.17 -2.80 6.15
C CYS A 64 4.91 -4.05 5.29
N VAL A 65 4.19 -5.04 5.81
CA VAL A 65 3.81 -6.23 5.04
C VAL A 65 2.95 -5.84 3.84
N PHE A 66 1.90 -5.04 4.07
CA PHE A 66 1.05 -4.51 3.00
C PHE A 66 1.86 -3.79 1.93
N PHE A 67 2.81 -2.95 2.33
CA PHE A 67 3.67 -2.20 1.41
C PHE A 67 4.55 -3.13 0.55
N VAL A 68 5.21 -4.12 1.16
CA VAL A 68 6.01 -5.10 0.43
C VAL A 68 5.16 -5.85 -0.59
N VAL A 69 3.97 -6.30 -0.17
CA VAL A 69 3.06 -7.04 -1.04
C VAL A 69 2.55 -6.16 -2.18
N ALA A 70 2.17 -4.90 -1.89
CA ALA A 70 1.72 -3.94 -2.89
C ALA A 70 2.80 -3.65 -3.95
N LEU A 71 4.05 -3.53 -3.52
CA LEU A 71 5.17 -3.36 -4.44
C LEU A 71 5.38 -4.59 -5.32
N LEU A 72 5.38 -5.80 -4.76
CA LEU A 72 5.49 -7.03 -5.54
C LEU A 72 4.32 -7.19 -6.52
N ASP A 73 3.12 -6.82 -6.09
CA ASP A 73 1.90 -6.90 -6.88
C ASP A 73 1.92 -5.97 -8.11
N SER A 74 2.55 -4.78 -7.97
CA SER A 74 2.66 -3.79 -9.05
C SER A 74 3.38 -4.31 -10.30
N PHE A 75 4.29 -5.27 -10.14
CA PHE A 75 5.03 -5.93 -11.23
C PHE A 75 4.21 -6.97 -11.98
N ILE A 76 3.06 -7.38 -11.47
CA ILE A 76 2.24 -8.42 -12.09
C ILE A 76 1.37 -7.80 -13.19
N PRO A 77 1.47 -8.26 -14.45
CA PRO A 77 0.62 -7.75 -15.52
C PRO A 77 -0.83 -8.13 -15.26
N LYS A 78 -1.71 -7.12 -15.22
CA LYS A 78 -3.15 -7.25 -14.94
C LYS A 78 -3.94 -6.29 -15.82
N SER A 79 -5.18 -6.64 -16.14
CA SER A 79 -6.08 -5.72 -16.83
C SER A 79 -6.47 -4.53 -15.94
N SER A 80 -6.71 -3.36 -16.54
CA SER A 80 -7.12 -2.15 -15.81
C SER A 80 -8.40 -2.38 -14.99
N ARG A 81 -9.34 -3.17 -15.51
CA ARG A 81 -10.57 -3.55 -14.79
C ARG A 81 -10.26 -4.30 -13.49
N ARG A 82 -9.33 -5.26 -13.53
CA ARG A 82 -8.93 -6.03 -12.34
C ARG A 82 -8.25 -5.14 -11.30
N ARG A 83 -7.34 -4.26 -11.74
CA ARG A 83 -6.65 -3.31 -10.85
C ARG A 83 -7.64 -2.37 -10.15
N GLY A 84 -8.64 -1.86 -10.86
CA GLY A 84 -9.71 -1.05 -10.27
C GLY A 84 -10.54 -1.80 -9.23
N VAL A 85 -10.90 -3.06 -9.49
CA VAL A 85 -11.61 -3.90 -8.53
C VAL A 85 -10.75 -4.17 -7.30
N VAL A 86 -9.45 -4.48 -7.49
CA VAL A 86 -8.53 -4.69 -6.35
C VAL A 86 -8.40 -3.41 -5.54
N ALA A 87 -8.13 -2.26 -6.15
CA ALA A 87 -8.05 -0.97 -5.44
C ALA A 87 -9.33 -0.65 -4.63
N PHE A 88 -10.51 -0.95 -5.19
CA PHE A 88 -11.78 -0.83 -4.49
C PHE A 88 -11.85 -1.73 -3.25
N LEU A 89 -11.41 -2.99 -3.39
CA LEU A 89 -11.35 -3.95 -2.28
C LEU A 89 -10.32 -3.57 -1.23
N LEU A 90 -9.19 -2.96 -1.60
CA LEU A 90 -8.19 -2.46 -0.64
C LEU A 90 -8.76 -1.31 0.18
N ALA A 91 -9.33 -0.30 -0.48
CA ALA A 91 -9.93 0.84 0.23
C ALA A 91 -11.07 0.37 1.17
N THR A 92 -11.94 -0.51 0.67
CA THR A 92 -13.03 -1.08 1.47
C THR A 92 -12.51 -1.95 2.61
N GLY A 93 -11.52 -2.80 2.36
CA GLY A 93 -10.94 -3.72 3.33
C GLY A 93 -10.26 -2.99 4.49
N PHE A 94 -9.63 -1.85 4.23
CA PHE A 94 -9.09 -0.99 5.27
C PHE A 94 -10.19 -0.32 6.10
N VAL A 95 -11.18 0.27 5.43
CA VAL A 95 -12.17 1.15 6.07
C VAL A 95 -13.28 0.39 6.81
N VAL A 96 -13.49 -0.90 6.52
CA VAL A 96 -14.57 -1.71 7.11
C VAL A 96 -14.59 -1.70 8.66
N PHE A 97 -13.45 -1.53 9.31
CA PHE A 97 -13.36 -1.49 10.78
C PHE A 97 -13.80 -0.15 11.38
N PHE A 98 -13.90 0.90 10.56
CA PHE A 98 -14.27 2.26 10.97
C PHE A 98 -15.74 2.57 10.71
N LEU A 99 -16.58 1.57 10.39
CA LEU A 99 -18.00 1.78 10.07
C LEU A 99 -18.85 2.34 11.22
N HIS A 100 -18.32 2.36 12.44
CA HIS A 100 -18.94 2.98 13.61
C HIS A 100 -18.69 4.50 13.69
N GLU A 101 -17.77 5.04 12.87
CA GLU A 101 -17.43 6.46 12.81
C GLU A 101 -18.42 7.26 11.94
N LYS A 102 -18.27 8.59 11.93
CA LYS A 102 -19.09 9.48 11.08
C LYS A 102 -18.93 9.10 9.60
N LEU A 103 -20.07 9.00 8.89
CA LEU A 103 -20.12 8.64 7.46
C LEU A 103 -19.22 9.54 6.59
N GLU A 104 -19.14 10.84 6.90
CA GLU A 104 -18.30 11.80 6.18
C GLU A 104 -16.81 11.44 6.27
N LEU A 105 -16.33 10.99 7.44
CA LEU A 105 -14.95 10.57 7.65
C LEU A 105 -14.66 9.26 6.92
N ILE A 106 -15.60 8.31 6.99
CA ILE A 106 -15.52 7.03 6.27
C ILE A 106 -15.41 7.28 4.76
N LEU A 107 -16.27 8.13 4.20
CA LEU A 107 -16.26 8.45 2.77
C LEU A 107 -14.98 9.19 2.37
N LEU A 108 -14.52 10.14 3.16
CA LEU A 108 -13.28 10.88 2.90
C LEU A 108 -12.06 9.94 2.93
N GLY A 109 -11.96 9.11 3.97
CA GLY A 109 -10.89 8.12 4.11
C GLY A 109 -10.90 7.12 2.96
N TRP A 110 -12.07 6.55 2.65
CA TRP A 110 -12.24 5.62 1.54
C TRP A 110 -11.89 6.24 0.19
N ALA A 111 -12.39 7.45 -0.10
CA ALA A 111 -12.12 8.15 -1.35
C ALA A 111 -10.64 8.49 -1.50
N SER A 112 -9.96 8.87 -0.40
CA SER A 112 -8.53 9.12 -0.39
C SER A 112 -7.75 7.85 -0.72
N LEU A 113 -7.97 6.74 -0.01
CA LEU A 113 -7.32 5.45 -0.26
C LEU A 113 -7.53 5.00 -1.70
N PHE A 114 -8.79 4.99 -2.15
CA PHE A 114 -9.14 4.54 -3.48
C PHE A 114 -8.45 5.37 -4.57
N THR A 115 -8.44 6.70 -4.44
CA THR A 115 -7.80 7.60 -5.40
C THR A 115 -6.30 7.38 -5.45
N PHE A 116 -5.62 7.31 -4.30
CA PHE A 116 -4.16 7.14 -4.28
C PHE A 116 -3.73 5.74 -4.72
N PHE A 117 -4.49 4.69 -4.40
CA PHE A 117 -4.25 3.34 -4.92
C PHE A 117 -4.41 3.28 -6.44
N LEU A 118 -5.48 3.85 -6.99
CA LEU A 118 -5.65 3.96 -8.43
C LEU A 118 -4.52 4.74 -9.09
N MET A 119 -4.17 5.92 -8.55
CA MET A 119 -3.05 6.71 -9.08
C MET A 119 -1.74 5.91 -9.05
N GLY A 120 -1.42 5.26 -7.92
CA GLY A 120 -0.22 4.43 -7.80
C GLY A 120 -0.14 3.35 -8.88
N GLU A 121 -1.25 2.67 -9.14
CA GLU A 121 -1.38 1.67 -10.19
C GLU A 121 -1.20 2.25 -11.60
N PHE A 122 -1.82 3.40 -11.91
CA PHE A 122 -1.69 4.06 -13.20
C PHE A 122 -0.24 4.51 -13.48
N PHE A 123 0.42 5.11 -12.48
CA PHE A 123 1.81 5.53 -12.62
C PHE A 123 2.75 4.33 -12.77
N ALA A 124 2.50 3.22 -12.07
CA ALA A 124 3.28 1.99 -12.22
C ALA A 124 3.23 1.49 -13.67
N ILE A 125 2.04 1.47 -14.29
CA ILE A 125 1.87 1.04 -15.69
C ILE A 125 2.59 1.98 -16.63
N TYR A 126 2.40 3.30 -16.47
CA TYR A 126 3.05 4.28 -17.33
C TYR A 126 4.58 4.10 -17.32
N GLU A 127 5.16 3.92 -16.14
CA GLU A 127 6.61 3.75 -16.00
C GLU A 127 7.10 2.40 -16.57
N ILE A 128 6.35 1.31 -16.36
CA ILE A 128 6.66 -0.01 -16.96
C ILE A 128 6.59 0.07 -18.49
N SER A 129 5.59 0.76 -19.05
CA SER A 129 5.42 0.89 -20.50
C SER A 129 6.46 1.79 -21.18
N ASN A 130 7.02 2.77 -20.45
CA ASN A 130 8.01 3.71 -20.99
C ASN A 130 9.47 3.31 -20.72
N SER A 131 9.74 2.22 -19.98
CA SER A 131 11.12 1.80 -19.70
C SER A 131 11.57 0.70 -20.68
N LEU A 132 12.51 1.03 -21.55
CA LEU A 132 13.21 0.09 -22.45
C LEU A 132 14.22 -0.81 -21.69
N LYS A 133 14.56 -0.43 -20.46
CA LYS A 133 15.33 -1.20 -19.47
C LYS A 133 14.66 -1.07 -18.10
N ILE A 134 14.39 -2.20 -17.45
CA ILE A 134 13.77 -2.25 -16.12
C ILE A 134 14.73 -1.66 -15.09
N HIS A 135 14.59 -0.37 -14.78
CA HIS A 135 15.21 0.24 -13.61
C HIS A 135 14.26 0.07 -12.42
N PHE A 136 14.43 -1.03 -11.69
CA PHE A 136 13.61 -1.42 -10.53
C PHE A 136 13.29 -0.23 -9.60
N PHE A 137 14.30 0.57 -9.24
CA PHE A 137 14.13 1.74 -8.37
C PHE A 137 13.21 2.82 -8.95
N ARG A 138 13.23 3.04 -10.27
CA ARG A 138 12.44 4.08 -10.92
C ARG A 138 10.97 3.67 -11.01
N VAL A 139 10.72 2.40 -11.32
CA VAL A 139 9.37 1.80 -11.37
C VAL A 139 8.72 1.74 -9.99
N VAL A 140 9.50 1.45 -8.94
CA VAL A 140 8.98 1.28 -7.57
C VAL A 140 8.76 2.61 -6.85
N ARG A 141 9.58 3.64 -7.11
CA ARG A 141 9.58 4.89 -6.32
C ARG A 141 8.24 5.64 -6.35
N VAL A 142 7.61 5.76 -7.52
CA VAL A 142 6.36 6.53 -7.65
C VAL A 142 5.17 5.80 -7.00
N PRO A 143 4.94 4.49 -7.27
CA PRO A 143 3.91 3.72 -6.57
C PRO A 143 4.14 3.67 -5.06
N ALA A 144 5.38 3.47 -4.62
CA ALA A 144 5.79 3.52 -3.22
C ALA A 144 5.38 4.84 -2.55
N ALA A 145 5.71 5.98 -3.18
CA ALA A 145 5.36 7.29 -2.64
C ALA A 145 3.84 7.49 -2.53
N LYS A 146 3.07 7.08 -3.54
CA LYS A 146 1.60 7.19 -3.53
C LYS A 146 0.96 6.30 -2.49
N LEU A 147 1.44 5.06 -2.34
CA LEU A 147 1.01 4.14 -1.26
C LEU A 147 1.29 4.73 0.12
N ALA A 148 2.48 5.27 0.34
CA ALA A 148 2.84 5.92 1.60
C ALA A 148 1.94 7.14 1.87
N THR A 149 1.70 7.99 0.87
CA THR A 149 0.79 9.14 1.02
C THR A 149 -0.64 8.70 1.33
N ALA A 150 -1.15 7.65 0.68
CA ALA A 150 -2.48 7.10 0.95
C ALA A 150 -2.63 6.67 2.41
N LEU A 151 -1.66 5.90 2.90
CA LEU A 151 -1.65 5.39 4.27
C LEU A 151 -1.54 6.52 5.29
N VAL A 152 -0.64 7.49 5.06
CA VAL A 152 -0.46 8.65 5.96
C VAL A 152 -1.73 9.50 6.01
N LEU A 153 -2.32 9.84 4.87
CA LEU A 153 -3.56 10.63 4.84
C LEU A 153 -4.71 9.91 5.53
N SER A 154 -4.87 8.62 5.26
CA SER A 154 -5.93 7.82 5.89
C SER A 154 -5.72 7.74 7.39
N PHE A 155 -4.48 7.53 7.83
CA PHE A 155 -4.14 7.53 9.23
C PHE A 155 -4.49 8.87 9.88
N VAL A 156 -4.15 10.00 9.26
CA VAL A 156 -4.51 11.33 9.76
C VAL A 156 -6.04 11.51 9.84
N VAL A 157 -6.77 11.16 8.78
CA VAL A 157 -8.23 11.30 8.73
C VAL A 157 -8.91 10.49 9.84
N PHE A 158 -8.48 9.24 10.06
CA PHE A 158 -9.05 8.39 11.11
C PHE A 158 -8.48 8.69 12.50
N TRP A 159 -7.34 9.37 12.60
CA TRP A 159 -6.76 9.79 13.89
C TRP A 159 -7.46 11.03 14.47
N ILE A 160 -7.95 11.95 13.63
CA ILE A 160 -8.66 13.17 14.06
C ILE A 160 -9.80 12.91 15.07
N PRO A 161 -10.78 11.99 14.83
CA PRO A 161 -11.84 11.73 15.80
C PRO A 161 -11.32 11.18 17.14
N TYR A 162 -10.17 10.50 17.14
CA TYR A 162 -9.52 9.99 18.35
C TYR A 162 -8.70 11.06 19.08
N LEU A 163 -8.43 12.21 18.45
CA LEU A 163 -7.82 13.39 19.11
C LEU A 163 -8.79 14.12 20.04
N GLU A 164 -10.06 14.12 19.69
CA GLU A 164 -11.11 14.82 20.45
C GLU A 164 -11.58 14.01 21.66
N THR A 165 -11.39 12.68 21.63
CA THR A 165 -11.64 11.81 22.78
C THR A 165 -10.42 11.81 23.71
N THR A 166 -10.66 11.86 25.02
CA THR A 166 -9.68 11.99 26.12
C THR A 166 -8.75 10.77 26.30
N THR A 167 -8.41 10.10 25.20
CA THR A 167 -7.63 8.87 25.11
C THR A 167 -6.14 9.16 24.91
N LEU A 168 -5.76 10.39 24.53
CA LEU A 168 -4.35 10.79 24.36
C LEU A 168 -3.53 10.77 25.64
N GLU A 169 -4.14 10.96 26.81
CA GLU A 169 -3.42 10.82 28.08
C GLU A 169 -3.04 9.37 28.39
N ARG A 170 -3.73 8.38 27.79
CA ARG A 170 -3.49 6.96 28.08
C ARG A 170 -2.55 6.27 27.09
N HIS A 171 -2.53 6.69 25.83
CA HIS A 171 -1.74 6.01 24.79
C HIS A 171 -1.08 7.00 23.82
N PRO A 172 0.09 7.57 24.15
CA PRO A 172 0.88 8.34 23.19
C PRO A 172 1.26 7.46 21.99
N PHE A 173 1.25 8.05 20.79
CA PHE A 173 1.49 7.37 19.51
C PHE A 173 2.79 6.52 19.53
N ILE A 174 3.84 7.05 20.15
CA ILE A 174 5.05 6.32 20.53
C ILE A 174 5.21 6.53 22.04
N PRO A 175 5.34 5.46 22.84
CA PRO A 175 5.65 5.58 24.26
C PRO A 175 6.94 6.38 24.46
N ARG A 176 6.96 7.30 25.44
CA ARG A 176 8.11 8.16 25.72
C ARG A 176 9.40 7.37 25.89
N ASP A 177 9.33 6.21 26.57
CA ASP A 177 10.48 5.33 26.79
C ASP A 177 11.05 4.78 25.49
N THR A 178 10.19 4.46 24.52
CA THR A 178 10.60 3.96 23.21
C THR A 178 11.23 5.06 22.37
N PHE A 179 10.65 6.27 22.42
CA PHE A 179 11.21 7.44 21.74
C PHE A 179 12.59 7.79 22.30
N ASN A 180 12.74 7.86 23.62
CA ASN A 180 14.01 8.14 24.27
C ASN A 180 15.07 7.08 23.93
N ALA A 181 14.72 5.79 23.99
CA ALA A 181 15.64 4.73 23.61
C ALA A 181 16.08 4.79 22.13
N ALA A 182 15.19 5.16 21.21
CA ALA A 182 15.53 5.34 19.81
C ALA A 182 16.39 6.60 19.58
N TYR A 183 16.03 7.70 20.24
CA TYR A 183 16.78 8.95 20.20
C TYR A 183 18.19 8.77 20.73
N ASP A 184 18.37 8.12 21.89
CA ASP A 184 19.69 7.88 22.50
C ASP A 184 20.58 7.00 21.62
N LYS A 185 19.99 6.01 20.91
CA LYS A 185 20.73 5.21 19.93
C LYS A 185 21.18 6.06 18.73
N LEU A 186 20.33 6.92 18.21
CA LEU A 186 20.67 7.81 17.09
C LEU A 186 21.67 8.89 17.51
N ALA A 187 21.48 9.49 18.68
CA ALA A 187 22.37 10.45 19.30
C ALA A 187 23.76 9.83 19.54
N GLY A 188 23.83 8.59 20.05
CA GLY A 188 25.10 7.88 20.23
C GLY A 188 25.82 7.55 18.92
N VAL A 189 25.09 7.36 17.81
CA VAL A 189 25.70 7.23 16.48
C VAL A 189 26.21 8.59 15.99
N LEU A 190 25.42 9.66 16.16
CA LEU A 190 25.80 11.01 15.75
C LEU A 190 26.97 11.56 16.56
N GLU A 191 27.04 11.28 17.86
CA GLU A 191 28.15 11.66 18.74
C GLU A 191 29.45 10.97 18.32
N LYS A 192 29.40 9.71 17.87
CA LYS A 192 30.55 9.01 17.27
C LYS A 192 31.01 9.59 15.95
N VAL A 193 30.10 10.19 15.17
CA VAL A 193 30.42 10.78 13.85
C VAL A 193 30.89 12.22 13.97
N TYR A 194 30.31 13.00 14.89
CA TYR A 194 30.54 14.44 15.00
C TYR A 194 31.31 14.87 16.26
N GLY A 195 31.66 13.95 17.15
CA GLY A 195 32.66 14.08 18.23
C GLY A 195 32.39 15.07 19.35
N ASN A 196 31.58 16.12 19.14
CA ASN A 196 31.48 17.29 20.03
C ASN A 196 30.05 17.85 20.17
N LEU A 197 29.00 17.07 19.86
CA LEU A 197 27.61 17.50 20.05
C LEU A 197 26.97 16.70 21.19
N PRO A 198 26.77 17.29 22.39
CA PRO A 198 26.05 16.62 23.47
C PRO A 198 24.55 16.60 23.14
N LEU A 199 24.12 15.61 22.37
CA LEU A 199 22.73 15.36 22.01
C LEU A 199 22.09 14.51 23.10
N ARG A 200 21.57 15.13 24.17
CA ARG A 200 20.69 14.46 25.14
C ARG A 200 19.24 14.81 24.84
N SER A 201 18.34 13.84 24.95
CA SER A 201 16.91 14.13 24.78
C SER A 201 16.45 15.06 25.92
N SER A 202 15.90 16.21 25.54
CA SER A 202 15.23 17.16 26.44
C SER A 202 13.81 17.32 25.93
N ILE A 203 12.97 16.32 26.18
CA ILE A 203 11.53 16.50 26.07
C ILE A 203 10.96 16.23 27.47
N GLY A 204 10.71 17.31 28.21
CA GLY A 204 9.86 17.32 29.41
C GLY A 204 8.40 17.23 29.01
#